data_AF-A0A0R0MHM9-F1
#
_entry.id   AF-A0A0R0MHM9-F1
#
_cell.length_a   1.000
_cell.length_b   1.000
_cell.length_c   1.000
_cell.angle_alpha   90.00
_cell.angle_beta   90.00
_cell.angle_gamma   90.00
#
_symmetry.space_group_name_H-M   'P 1'
#
loop_
_entity.id
_entity.type
_entity.pdbx_description
1 polymer ?
#
loop_
_entity_poly.entity_id
_entity_poly.type
_entity_poly.pdbx_seq_one_letter_code
_entity_poly.pdbx_strand_id
1 'polypeptide(L)'
;MIAGILKTKLEAIDADCEGAVIPAINKLYADARYDGSRFRVPSFQAAGALWIDLIARKEREFVKEIARILGAPGVILTVAGTAEVRSFVEGIFSEGRYVERMRIFSEGVGRAAASYGLAFDPMVHRIDIHDAAYRAGAMNALRRARTNVLAEIELLSHSKTPEFVRSVSQWWTYLRVHPWRWLSAIVLILISWLLSKVSAADLLGWLRTW
;
A
#
# COMPACT_ATOMS: atom_id res chain seq x y z
N MET A 1 7.08 4.09 -14.35
CA MET A 1 7.29 5.49 -13.91
C MET A 1 6.50 5.82 -12.65
N ILE A 2 5.16 5.71 -12.64
CA ILE A 2 4.33 5.98 -11.44
C ILE A 2 4.69 5.09 -10.25
N ALA A 3 4.90 3.79 -10.45
CA ALA A 3 5.28 2.87 -9.37
C ALA A 3 6.58 3.31 -8.67
N GLY A 4 7.60 3.69 -9.44
CA GLY A 4 8.86 4.22 -8.91
C GLY A 4 8.66 5.53 -8.14
N ILE A 5 7.86 6.47 -8.66
CA ILE A 5 7.54 7.72 -7.95
C ILE A 5 6.85 7.42 -6.60
N LEU A 6 5.84 6.55 -6.61
CA LEU A 6 5.12 6.15 -5.40
C LEU A 6 6.08 5.50 -4.40
N LYS A 7 6.89 4.53 -4.84
CA LYS A 7 7.89 3.87 -4.00
C LYS A 7 8.84 4.87 -3.35
N THR A 8 9.45 5.78 -4.12
CA THR A 8 10.36 6.80 -3.59
C THR A 8 9.67 7.71 -2.56
N LYS A 9 8.38 8.03 -2.76
CA LYS A 9 7.63 8.83 -1.78
C LYS A 9 7.34 8.06 -0.50
N LEU A 10 6.99 6.78 -0.60
CA LEU A 10 6.78 5.91 0.56
C LEU A 10 8.10 5.65 1.32
N GLU A 11 9.23 5.52 0.63
CA GLU A 11 10.58 5.44 1.22
C GLU A 11 10.91 6.71 2.02
N ALA A 12 10.64 7.89 1.46
CA ALA A 12 10.85 9.16 2.16
C ALA A 12 9.98 9.24 3.43
N ILE A 13 8.71 8.84 3.36
CA ILE A 13 7.82 8.80 4.53
C ILE A 13 8.32 7.81 5.58
N ASP A 14 8.81 6.63 5.19
CA ASP A 14 9.41 5.66 6.12
C ASP A 14 10.58 6.29 6.89
N ALA A 15 11.49 6.94 6.16
CA ALA A 15 12.65 7.63 6.73
C ALA A 15 12.26 8.77 7.66
N ASP A 16 11.29 9.62 7.26
CA ASP A 16 10.80 10.74 8.07
C ASP A 16 10.14 10.25 9.36
N CYS A 17 9.35 9.18 9.27
CA CYS A 17 8.68 8.59 10.43
C CYS A 17 9.70 7.99 11.41
N GLU A 18 10.68 7.22 10.92
CA GLU A 18 11.77 6.66 11.75
C GLU A 18 12.60 7.79 12.37
N GLY A 19 12.99 8.78 11.57
CA GLY A 19 13.78 9.94 12.00
C GLY A 19 13.09 10.76 13.09
N ALA A 20 11.75 10.81 13.11
CA ALA A 20 11.00 11.48 14.16
C ALA A 20 10.92 10.68 15.47
N VAL A 21 10.95 9.35 15.43
CA VAL A 21 10.79 8.49 16.62
C VAL A 21 12.12 8.19 17.30
N ILE A 22 13.21 8.06 16.53
CA ILE A 22 14.55 7.76 17.07
C ILE A 22 14.98 8.72 18.19
N PRO A 23 14.82 10.06 18.10
CA PRO A 23 15.18 10.97 19.18
C PRO A 23 14.40 10.71 20.47
N ALA A 24 13.12 10.35 20.38
CA ALA A 24 12.29 10.04 21.54
C ALA A 24 12.75 8.73 22.22
N ILE A 25 13.12 7.72 21.45
CA ILE A 25 13.71 6.47 21.96
C ILE A 25 15.08 6.73 22.58
N ASN A 26 15.92 7.55 21.96
CA ASN A 26 17.22 7.94 22.50
C ASN A 26 17.10 8.69 23.83
N LYS A 27 16.06 9.52 23.98
CA LYS A 27 15.75 10.17 25.25
C LYS A 27 15.41 9.14 26.33
N LEU A 28 14.63 8.11 26.01
CA LEU A 28 14.37 7.01 26.95
C LEU A 28 15.65 6.25 27.29
N TYR A 29 16.56 6.02 26.35
CA TYR A 29 17.86 5.44 26.68
C TYR A 29 18.69 6.34 27.60
N ALA A 30 18.63 7.67 27.44
CA ALA A 30 19.34 8.60 28.32
C ALA A 30 18.82 8.58 29.78
N ASP A 31 17.58 8.13 29.99
CA ASP A 31 17.03 7.91 31.34
C ASP A 31 17.62 6.67 32.02
N ALA A 32 18.24 5.75 31.26
CA ALA A 32 18.94 4.57 31.77
C ALA A 32 20.31 4.94 32.37
N ARG A 33 20.31 5.57 33.56
CA ARG A 33 21.51 6.12 34.19
C ARG A 33 21.53 5.93 35.71
N TYR A 34 22.72 5.89 36.28
CA TYR A 34 22.92 5.93 37.72
C TYR A 34 22.84 7.37 38.25
N ASP A 35 22.02 7.63 39.26
CA ASP A 35 21.83 8.97 39.83
C ASP A 35 22.58 9.21 41.15
N GLY A 36 23.53 8.34 41.49
CA GLY A 36 24.27 8.38 42.74
C GLY A 36 23.69 7.47 43.83
N SER A 37 22.38 7.20 43.78
CA SER A 37 21.69 6.34 44.75
C SER A 37 21.17 5.03 44.14
N ARG A 38 20.65 5.09 42.93
CA ARG A 38 20.08 3.94 42.23
C ARG A 38 20.22 4.09 40.73
N PHE A 39 20.18 2.95 40.05
CA PHE A 39 19.99 2.95 38.60
C PHE A 39 18.55 3.31 38.28
N ARG A 40 18.37 4.31 37.42
CA ARG A 40 17.07 4.67 36.87
C ARG A 40 16.80 3.78 35.66
N VAL A 41 15.70 3.06 35.72
CA VAL A 41 15.24 2.21 34.62
C VAL A 41 14.26 3.02 33.77
N PRO A 42 14.43 3.06 32.44
CA PRO A 42 13.52 3.79 31.58
C PRO A 42 12.17 3.08 31.45
N SER A 43 11.15 3.80 30.99
CA SER A 43 9.82 3.22 30.79
C SER A 43 9.79 2.35 29.53
N PHE A 44 9.77 1.03 29.72
CA PHE A 44 9.58 0.04 28.66
C PHE A 44 8.22 0.18 27.98
N GLN A 45 7.17 0.48 28.75
CA GLN A 45 5.85 0.76 28.21
C GLN A 45 5.87 1.97 27.25
N ALA A 46 6.57 3.04 27.61
CA ALA A 46 6.71 4.22 26.74
C ALA A 46 7.48 3.89 25.46
N ALA A 47 8.56 3.11 25.55
CA ALA A 47 9.31 2.65 24.37
C ALA A 47 8.42 1.80 23.43
N GLY A 48 7.63 0.89 24.00
CA GLY A 48 6.71 0.06 23.24
C GLY A 48 5.62 0.87 22.54
N ALA A 49 5.03 1.84 23.24
CA ALA A 49 4.04 2.75 22.68
C ALA A 49 4.61 3.55 21.50
N LEU A 50 5.83 4.12 21.64
CA LEU A 50 6.49 4.86 20.55
C LEU A 50 6.67 4.01 19.29
N TRP A 51 7.05 2.74 19.44
CA TRP A 51 7.20 1.83 18.29
C TRP A 51 5.88 1.41 17.66
N ILE A 52 4.82 1.24 18.45
CA ILE A 52 3.47 0.93 17.92
C ILE A 52 2.90 2.17 17.22
N ASP A 53 3.06 3.35 17.81
CA ASP A 53 2.63 4.63 17.23
C ASP A 53 3.38 4.95 15.94
N LEU A 54 4.65 4.56 15.83
CA LEU A 54 5.42 4.63 14.58
C LEU A 54 4.73 3.85 13.47
N ILE A 55 4.33 2.59 13.72
CA ILE A 55 3.64 1.75 12.73
C ILE A 55 2.32 2.42 12.32
N ALA A 56 1.53 2.89 13.28
CA ALA A 56 0.26 3.55 13.02
C ALA A 56 0.43 4.88 12.26
N ARG A 57 1.52 5.63 12.51
CA ARG A 57 1.84 6.85 11.76
C ARG A 57 2.22 6.53 10.32
N LYS A 58 3.10 5.54 10.10
CA LYS A 58 3.47 5.09 8.75
C LYS A 58 2.25 4.65 7.96
N GLU A 59 1.36 3.86 8.57
CA GLU A 59 0.08 3.46 7.98
C GLU A 59 -0.72 4.66 7.46
N ARG A 60 -0.97 5.66 8.32
CA ARG A 60 -1.76 6.85 7.94
C ARG A 60 -1.11 7.65 6.82
N GLU A 61 0.19 7.92 6.92
CA GLU A 61 0.90 8.72 5.91
C GLU A 61 1.01 7.96 4.58
N PHE A 62 1.20 6.63 4.62
CA PHE A 62 1.21 5.80 3.41
C PHE A 62 -0.15 5.84 2.72
N VAL A 63 -1.25 5.58 3.45
CA VAL A 63 -2.61 5.62 2.91
C VAL A 63 -2.90 6.99 2.28
N LYS A 64 -2.55 8.07 2.99
CA LYS A 64 -2.72 9.43 2.50
C LYS A 64 -1.94 9.69 1.20
N GLU A 65 -0.69 9.27 1.14
CA GLU A 65 0.17 9.50 -0.03
C GLU A 65 -0.26 8.63 -1.23
N ILE A 66 -0.68 7.39 -0.98
CA ILE A 66 -1.25 6.50 -1.99
C ILE A 66 -2.53 7.12 -2.56
N ALA A 67 -3.44 7.59 -1.71
CA ALA A 67 -4.65 8.28 -2.13
C ALA A 67 -4.35 9.54 -2.94
N ARG A 68 -3.32 10.31 -2.53
CA ARG A 68 -2.91 11.52 -3.25
C ARG A 68 -2.39 11.23 -4.66
N ILE A 69 -1.56 10.20 -4.82
CA ILE A 69 -0.92 9.87 -6.11
C ILE A 69 -1.86 9.07 -7.00
N LEU A 70 -2.42 7.97 -6.50
CA LEU A 70 -3.27 7.09 -7.27
C LEU A 70 -4.71 7.60 -7.39
N GLY A 71 -5.17 8.47 -6.49
CA GLY A 71 -6.47 9.13 -6.63
C GLY A 71 -6.51 10.21 -7.72
N ALA A 72 -5.37 10.67 -8.21
CA ALA A 72 -5.31 11.71 -9.24
C ALA A 72 -5.90 11.21 -10.59
N PRO A 73 -6.71 12.02 -11.30
CA PRO A 73 -7.25 11.63 -12.61
C PRO A 73 -6.17 11.20 -13.60
N GLY A 74 -6.44 10.16 -14.40
CA GLY A 74 -5.52 9.68 -15.44
C GLY A 74 -4.31 8.87 -14.96
N VAL A 75 -4.03 8.82 -13.64
CA VAL A 75 -2.94 7.98 -13.10
C VAL A 75 -3.38 6.52 -13.05
N ILE A 76 -2.70 5.63 -13.78
CA ILE A 76 -2.97 4.19 -13.73
C ILE A 76 -1.72 3.47 -13.26
N LEU A 77 -1.88 2.60 -12.26
CA LEU A 77 -0.83 1.69 -11.82
C LEU A 77 -0.96 0.39 -12.62
N THR A 78 0.12 -0.02 -13.29
CA THR A 78 0.14 -1.28 -14.05
C THR A 78 0.19 -2.47 -13.09
N VAL A 79 -0.24 -3.65 -13.53
CA VAL A 79 -0.19 -4.89 -12.73
C VAL A 79 1.21 -5.15 -12.15
N ALA A 80 2.25 -4.98 -12.97
CA ALA A 80 3.63 -5.11 -12.53
C ALA A 80 4.02 -4.04 -11.50
N GLY A 81 3.59 -2.79 -11.69
CA GLY A 81 3.81 -1.71 -10.74
C GLY A 81 3.08 -1.92 -9.41
N THR A 82 1.87 -2.47 -9.44
CA THR A 82 1.11 -2.84 -8.23
C THR A 82 1.84 -3.93 -7.44
N ALA A 83 2.36 -4.96 -8.13
CA ALA A 83 3.13 -6.02 -7.48
C ALA A 83 4.43 -5.49 -6.86
N GLU A 84 5.13 -4.58 -7.55
CA GLU A 84 6.34 -3.93 -7.03
C GLU A 84 6.05 -3.13 -5.76
N VAL A 85 5.03 -2.26 -5.78
CA VAL A 85 4.66 -1.43 -4.62
C VAL A 85 4.16 -2.31 -3.47
N ARG A 86 3.41 -3.38 -3.75
CA ARG A 86 2.98 -4.36 -2.74
C ARG A 86 4.18 -5.00 -2.03
N SER A 87 5.14 -5.53 -2.79
CA SER A 87 6.35 -6.15 -2.24
C SER A 87 7.14 -5.17 -1.37
N PHE A 88 7.24 -3.91 -1.82
CA PHE A 88 7.86 -2.85 -1.03
C PHE A 88 7.13 -2.61 0.31
N VAL A 89 5.79 -2.45 0.29
CA VAL A 89 4.97 -2.26 1.50
C VAL A 89 5.10 -3.45 2.45
N GLU A 90 5.10 -4.67 1.93
CA GLU A 90 5.29 -5.89 2.74
C GLU A 90 6.66 -5.91 3.42
N GLY A 91 7.71 -5.45 2.74
CA GLY A 91 9.03 -5.26 3.33
C GLY A 91 9.04 -4.20 4.44
N ILE A 92 8.36 -3.07 4.21
CA ILE A 92 8.30 -1.98 5.19
C ILE A 92 7.59 -2.40 6.47
N PHE A 93 6.49 -3.15 6.36
CA PHE A 93 5.69 -3.66 7.48
C PHE A 93 6.00 -5.13 7.82
N SER A 94 7.24 -5.56 7.59
CA SER A 94 7.71 -6.89 7.95
C SER A 94 7.93 -7.02 9.45
N GLU A 95 7.58 -8.18 10.01
CA GLU A 95 7.72 -8.46 11.44
C GLU A 95 9.17 -8.33 11.92
N GLY A 96 10.13 -8.79 11.10
CA GLY A 96 11.56 -8.73 11.39
C GLY A 96 12.09 -7.32 11.65
N ARG A 97 11.42 -6.27 11.15
CA ARG A 97 11.82 -4.87 11.42
C ARG A 97 11.40 -4.36 12.79
N TYR A 98 10.38 -4.94 13.44
CA TYR A 98 9.76 -4.33 14.63
C TYR A 98 9.68 -5.27 15.83
N VAL A 99 9.36 -6.56 15.64
CA VAL A 99 9.03 -7.47 16.75
C VAL A 99 10.15 -7.57 17.78
N GLU A 100 11.42 -7.49 17.34
CA GLU A 100 12.58 -7.58 18.22
C GLU A 100 13.04 -6.24 18.82
N ARG A 101 12.42 -5.10 18.46
CA ARG A 101 12.89 -3.77 18.90
C ARG A 101 12.81 -3.59 20.43
N MET A 102 11.84 -4.23 21.10
CA MET A 102 11.73 -4.15 22.56
C MET A 102 12.82 -4.97 23.26
N ARG A 103 13.12 -6.18 22.76
CA ARG A 103 14.27 -6.96 23.25
C ARG A 103 15.57 -6.19 23.06
N ILE A 104 15.80 -5.60 21.88
CA ILE A 104 16.98 -4.76 21.61
C ILE A 104 17.04 -3.57 22.58
N PHE A 105 15.89 -2.95 22.88
CA PHE A 105 15.79 -1.88 23.87
C PHE A 105 16.21 -2.35 25.27
N SER A 106 15.69 -3.49 25.72
CA SER A 106 16.07 -4.12 27.00
C SER A 106 17.57 -4.41 27.08
N GLU A 107 18.15 -4.97 26.03
CA GLU A 107 19.58 -5.28 25.97
C GLU A 107 20.43 -4.00 26.01
N GLY A 108 19.97 -2.92 25.38
CA GLY A 108 20.60 -1.60 25.50
C GLY A 108 20.58 -1.07 26.93
N VAL A 109 19.45 -1.19 27.64
CA VAL A 109 19.33 -0.81 29.06
C VAL A 109 20.23 -1.64 29.95
N GLY A 110 20.30 -2.96 29.74
CA GLY A 110 21.20 -3.84 30.49
C GLY A 110 22.67 -3.48 30.29
N ARG A 111 23.08 -3.14 29.06
CA ARG A 111 24.44 -2.64 28.79
C ARG A 111 24.72 -1.30 29.48
N ALA A 112 23.72 -0.41 29.53
CA ALA A 112 23.85 0.86 30.24
C ALA A 112 23.99 0.66 31.76
N ALA A 113 23.28 -0.29 32.37
CA ALA A 113 23.47 -0.63 33.78
C ALA A 113 24.86 -1.22 34.05
N ALA A 114 25.31 -2.13 33.18
CA ALA A 114 26.61 -2.78 33.30
C ALA A 114 27.78 -1.78 33.21
N SER A 115 27.64 -0.69 32.45
CA SER A 115 28.69 0.35 32.38
C SER A 115 28.87 1.09 33.71
N TYR A 116 27.90 1.03 34.62
CA TYR A 116 27.99 1.52 36.00
C TYR A 116 28.40 0.42 37.00
N GLY A 117 28.76 -0.78 36.53
CA GLY A 117 29.12 -1.92 37.39
C GLY A 117 27.93 -2.59 38.07
N LEU A 118 26.70 -2.35 37.58
CA LEU A 118 25.48 -2.87 38.18
C LEU A 118 24.99 -4.11 37.42
N ALA A 119 24.52 -5.11 38.18
CA ALA A 119 23.77 -6.21 37.62
C ALA A 119 22.34 -5.75 37.33
N PHE A 120 21.90 -5.84 36.08
CA PHE A 120 20.53 -5.58 35.69
C PHE A 120 19.79 -6.90 35.55
N ASP A 121 18.78 -7.12 36.39
CA ASP A 121 17.89 -8.27 36.31
C ASP A 121 16.58 -7.89 35.59
N PRO A 122 16.35 -8.39 34.37
CA PRO A 122 15.11 -8.17 33.64
C PRO A 122 13.84 -8.63 34.36
N MET A 123 13.95 -9.65 35.22
CA MET A 123 12.81 -10.25 35.92
C MET A 123 12.30 -9.34 37.04
N VAL A 124 13.19 -8.65 37.75
CA VAL A 124 12.83 -7.67 38.79
C VAL A 124 11.96 -6.55 38.20
N HIS A 125 12.23 -6.18 36.94
CA HIS A 125 11.52 -5.11 36.23
C HIS A 125 10.37 -5.62 35.35
N ARG A 126 10.02 -6.92 35.43
CA ARG A 126 8.94 -7.54 34.64
C ARG A 126 8.99 -7.21 33.15
N ILE A 127 10.21 -7.19 32.61
CA ILE A 127 10.44 -6.82 31.20
C ILE A 127 9.80 -7.85 30.26
N ASP A 128 9.69 -9.10 30.69
CA ASP A 128 8.97 -10.17 30.02
C ASP A 128 7.51 -9.80 29.71
N ILE A 129 6.80 -9.19 30.66
CA ILE A 129 5.40 -8.75 30.47
C ILE A 129 5.36 -7.62 29.43
N HIS A 130 6.27 -6.66 29.52
CA HIS A 130 6.34 -5.53 28.58
C HIS A 130 6.72 -5.97 27.17
N ASP A 131 7.66 -6.92 27.04
CA ASP A 131 8.05 -7.51 25.75
C ASP A 131 6.90 -8.30 25.14
N ALA A 132 6.22 -9.16 25.92
CA ALA A 132 5.06 -9.91 25.44
C ALA A 132 3.93 -8.99 24.96
N ALA A 133 3.59 -7.97 25.75
CA ALA A 133 2.58 -6.98 25.39
C ALA A 133 2.97 -6.21 24.13
N TYR A 134 4.24 -5.80 24.02
CA TYR A 134 4.77 -5.14 22.84
C TYR A 134 4.70 -6.03 21.60
N ARG A 135 5.18 -7.28 21.66
CA ARG A 135 5.17 -8.21 20.52
C ARG A 135 3.77 -8.40 19.99
N ALA A 136 2.80 -8.67 20.87
CA ALA A 136 1.39 -8.82 20.48
C ALA A 136 0.84 -7.53 19.84
N GLY A 137 1.12 -6.37 20.45
CA GLY A 137 0.72 -5.07 19.93
C GLY A 137 1.32 -4.76 18.56
N ALA A 138 2.63 -4.98 18.39
CA ALA A 138 3.36 -4.77 17.14
C ALA A 138 2.84 -5.70 16.03
N MET A 139 2.66 -7.00 16.30
CA MET A 139 2.12 -7.94 15.32
C MET A 139 0.71 -7.53 14.85
N ASN A 140 -0.16 -7.12 15.79
CA ASN A 140 -1.50 -6.64 15.45
C ASN A 140 -1.46 -5.34 14.63
N ALA A 141 -0.62 -4.39 15.03
CA ALA A 141 -0.44 -3.11 14.32
C ALA A 141 0.12 -3.32 12.91
N LEU A 142 1.11 -4.20 12.74
CA LEU A 142 1.71 -4.53 11.44
C LEU A 142 0.70 -5.21 10.51
N ARG A 143 -0.08 -6.17 11.03
CA ARG A 143 -1.15 -6.83 10.28
C ARG A 143 -2.16 -5.81 9.78
N ARG A 144 -2.66 -4.96 10.69
CA ARG A 144 -3.63 -3.91 10.36
C ARG A 144 -3.07 -2.94 9.32
N ALA A 145 -1.87 -2.42 9.55
CA ALA A 145 -1.23 -1.46 8.64
C ALA A 145 -1.05 -2.05 7.24
N ARG A 146 -0.57 -3.30 7.14
CA ARG A 146 -0.42 -3.99 5.86
C ARG A 146 -1.76 -4.17 5.16
N THR A 147 -2.78 -4.67 5.85
CA THR A 147 -4.12 -4.86 5.28
C THR A 147 -4.68 -3.54 4.77
N ASN A 148 -4.59 -2.46 5.56
CA ASN A 148 -5.16 -1.17 5.20
C ASN A 148 -4.42 -0.51 4.02
N VAL A 149 -3.08 -0.51 4.05
CA VAL A 149 -2.28 0.07 2.97
C VAL A 149 -2.45 -0.69 1.67
N LEU A 150 -2.46 -2.04 1.71
CA LEU A 150 -2.65 -2.86 0.51
C LEU A 150 -4.08 -2.74 -0.04
N ALA A 151 -5.10 -2.68 0.83
CA ALA A 151 -6.47 -2.46 0.42
C ALA A 151 -6.64 -1.10 -0.31
N GLU A 152 -5.96 -0.05 0.17
CA GLU A 152 -6.00 1.27 -0.50
C GLU A 152 -5.36 1.21 -1.90
N ILE A 153 -4.22 0.52 -2.04
CA ILE A 153 -3.57 0.31 -3.33
C ILE A 153 -4.50 -0.45 -4.28
N GLU A 154 -5.11 -1.53 -3.81
CA GLU A 154 -6.02 -2.35 -4.60
C GLU A 154 -7.26 -1.56 -5.03
N LEU A 155 -7.88 -0.83 -4.10
CA LEU A 155 -9.04 0.01 -4.36
C LEU A 155 -8.75 1.02 -5.48
N LEU A 156 -7.66 1.77 -5.38
CA LEU A 156 -7.34 2.83 -6.35
C LEU A 156 -6.74 2.32 -7.64
N SER A 157 -6.16 1.12 -7.64
CA SER A 157 -5.70 0.45 -8.86
C SER A 157 -6.87 -0.11 -9.67
N HIS A 158 -7.93 -0.61 -9.02
CA HIS A 158 -9.09 -1.21 -9.67
C HIS A 158 -10.26 -0.24 -9.92
N SER A 159 -10.42 0.83 -9.14
CA SER A 159 -11.51 1.80 -9.29
C SER A 159 -11.46 2.57 -10.61
N LYS A 160 -10.33 2.53 -11.29
CA LYS A 160 -10.15 3.03 -12.66
C LYS A 160 -10.42 1.90 -13.64
N THR A 161 -11.65 1.40 -13.64
CA THR A 161 -12.18 0.67 -14.80
C THR A 161 -11.89 1.52 -16.04
N PRO A 162 -11.20 0.97 -17.06
CA PRO A 162 -10.83 1.74 -18.24
C PRO A 162 -12.10 2.32 -18.84
N GLU A 163 -12.02 3.51 -19.45
CA GLU A 163 -13.15 4.12 -20.16
C GLU A 163 -13.83 3.13 -21.12
N PHE A 164 -13.09 2.13 -21.60
CA PHE A 164 -13.61 0.97 -22.32
C PHE A 164 -14.71 0.21 -21.59
N VAL A 165 -14.61 -0.11 -20.28
CA VAL A 165 -15.68 -0.82 -19.55
C VAL A 165 -16.90 0.07 -19.35
N ARG A 166 -16.71 1.37 -19.13
CA ARG A 166 -17.80 2.35 -19.04
C ARG A 166 -18.49 2.54 -20.39
N SER A 167 -17.71 2.67 -21.47
CA SER A 167 -18.15 2.69 -22.86
C SER A 167 -18.89 1.40 -23.22
N VAL A 168 -18.34 0.23 -22.88
CA VAL A 168 -18.95 -1.08 -23.13
C VAL A 168 -20.26 -1.21 -22.37
N SER A 169 -20.36 -0.76 -21.12
CA SER A 169 -21.63 -0.76 -20.37
C SER A 169 -22.67 0.19 -20.98
N GLN A 170 -22.25 1.37 -21.47
CA GLN A 170 -23.12 2.29 -22.19
C GLN A 170 -23.57 1.69 -23.53
N TRP A 171 -22.67 1.01 -24.25
CA TRP A 171 -22.96 0.24 -25.46
C TRP A 171 -23.95 -0.89 -25.19
N TRP A 172 -23.77 -1.68 -24.13
CA TRP A 172 -24.71 -2.73 -23.73
C TRP A 172 -26.07 -2.18 -23.34
N THR A 173 -26.11 -1.02 -22.67
CA THR A 173 -27.36 -0.35 -22.30
C THR A 173 -28.08 0.18 -23.55
N TYR A 174 -27.35 0.79 -24.48
CA TYR A 174 -27.88 1.25 -25.77
C TYR A 174 -28.40 0.10 -26.63
N LEU A 175 -27.67 -1.02 -26.68
CA LEU A 175 -28.07 -2.25 -27.39
C LEU A 175 -29.35 -2.85 -26.81
N ARG A 176 -29.55 -2.75 -25.49
CA ARG A 176 -30.76 -3.28 -24.82
C ARG A 176 -32.00 -2.41 -25.06
N VAL A 177 -31.84 -1.10 -25.24
CA VAL A 177 -32.95 -0.14 -25.42
C VAL A 177 -33.38 -0.01 -26.89
N HIS A 178 -32.49 -0.22 -27.84
CA HIS A 178 -32.79 -0.08 -29.28
C HIS A 178 -32.34 -1.27 -30.15
N PRO A 179 -32.85 -2.49 -29.88
CA PRO A 179 -32.44 -3.70 -30.62
C PRO A 179 -32.71 -3.61 -32.12
N TRP A 180 -33.79 -2.94 -32.52
CA TRP A 180 -34.22 -2.81 -33.91
C TRP A 180 -33.30 -1.94 -34.77
N ARG A 181 -32.67 -0.89 -34.20
CA ARG A 181 -31.74 -0.03 -34.93
C ARG A 181 -30.43 -0.74 -35.28
N TRP A 182 -30.02 -1.69 -34.44
CA TRP A 182 -28.82 -2.48 -34.69
C TRP A 182 -29.05 -3.52 -35.78
N LEU A 183 -30.22 -4.17 -35.78
CA LEU A 183 -30.63 -5.05 -36.87
C LEU A 183 -30.66 -4.32 -38.22
N SER A 184 -31.18 -3.09 -38.28
CA SER A 184 -31.16 -2.29 -39.52
C SER A 184 -29.74 -1.94 -39.96
N ALA A 185 -28.81 -1.66 -39.04
CA ALA A 185 -27.43 -1.35 -39.37
C ALA A 185 -26.69 -2.58 -39.92
N ILE A 186 -26.91 -3.76 -39.34
CA ILE A 186 -26.35 -5.02 -39.86
C ILE A 186 -26.90 -5.33 -41.24
N VAL A 187 -28.21 -5.19 -41.44
CA VAL A 187 -28.85 -5.41 -42.74
C VAL A 187 -28.27 -4.45 -43.78
N LEU A 188 -28.11 -3.16 -43.45
CA LEU A 188 -27.50 -2.17 -44.36
C LEU A 188 -26.04 -2.50 -44.68
N ILE A 189 -25.25 -2.95 -43.71
CA ILE A 189 -23.86 -3.38 -43.93
C ILE A 189 -23.82 -4.64 -44.81
N LEU A 190 -24.72 -5.60 -44.58
CA LEU A 190 -24.84 -6.80 -45.40
C LEU A 190 -25.22 -6.45 -46.83
N ILE A 191 -26.17 -5.53 -47.02
CA ILE A 191 -26.59 -5.03 -48.33
C ILE A 191 -25.42 -4.30 -49.01
N SER A 192 -24.69 -3.45 -48.29
CA SER A 192 -23.51 -2.76 -48.82
C SER A 192 -22.40 -3.76 -49.20
N TRP A 193 -22.22 -4.82 -48.43
CA TRP A 193 -21.25 -5.88 -48.72
C TRP A 193 -21.68 -6.73 -49.94
N LEU A 194 -22.97 -7.06 -50.04
CA LEU A 194 -23.55 -7.75 -51.20
C LEU A 194 -23.45 -6.90 -52.48
N LEU A 195 -23.71 -5.59 -52.39
CA LEU A 195 -23.54 -4.66 -53.51
C LEU A 195 -22.07 -4.53 -53.92
N SER A 196 -21.13 -4.63 -52.98
CA SER A 196 -19.69 -4.62 -53.31
C SER A 196 -19.21 -5.89 -54.02
N LYS A 197 -20.00 -6.98 -53.96
CA LYS A 197 -19.75 -8.25 -54.66
C LYS A 197 -20.35 -8.27 -56.07
N VAL A 198 -21.31 -7.40 -56.36
CA VAL A 198 -21.82 -7.20 -57.72
C VAL A 198 -20.82 -6.33 -58.46
N SER A 199 -20.00 -6.94 -59.30
CA SER A 199 -19.06 -6.20 -60.13
C SER A 199 -19.84 -5.35 -61.14
N ALA A 200 -19.40 -4.10 -61.39
CA ALA A 200 -20.00 -3.23 -62.41
C ALA A 200 -19.99 -3.86 -63.83
N ALA A 201 -19.23 -4.94 -64.03
CA ALA A 201 -19.20 -5.71 -65.27
C ALA A 201 -20.50 -6.49 -65.54
N ASP A 202 -21.20 -6.97 -64.50
CA ASP A 202 -22.45 -7.72 -64.68
C ASP A 202 -23.64 -6.82 -65.03
N LEU A 203 -23.64 -5.57 -64.54
CA LEU A 203 -24.69 -4.59 -64.83
C LEU A 203 -24.58 -3.97 -66.25
N LEU A 204 -23.37 -3.87 -66.79
CA LEU A 204 -23.13 -3.37 -68.16
C LEU A 204 -23.38 -4.44 -69.24
N GLY A 205 -23.30 -5.72 -68.91
CA GLY A 205 -23.68 -6.82 -69.81
C GLY A 205 -25.17 -6.84 -70.12
N TRP A 206 -26.02 -6.43 -69.17
CA TRP A 206 -27.48 -6.41 -69.31
C TRP A 206 -28.03 -5.24 -70.14
N LEU A 207 -27.30 -4.13 -70.24
CA LEU A 207 -27.70 -2.95 -71.04
C LEU A 207 -27.30 -3.05 -72.52
N ARG A 208 -26.59 -4.12 -72.92
CA ARG A 208 -26.11 -4.32 -74.30
C ARG A 208 -26.99 -5.26 -75.13
N THR A 209 -28.08 -5.77 -74.55
CA THR A 209 -29.03 -6.69 -75.19
C THR A 209 -30.41 -6.08 -75.46
N TRP A 210 -30.53 -4.75 -75.45
CA TRP A 210 -31.68 -4.00 -75.98
C TRP A 210 -31.23 -3.02 -77.07
#